data_AF-A0A1W6KBE1-F1
#
_entry.id   AF-A0A1W6KBE1-F1
#
_cell.length_a   1.000
_cell.length_b   1.000
_cell.length_c   1.000
_cell.angle_alpha   90.00
_cell.angle_beta   90.00
_cell.angle_gamma   90.00
#
_symmetry.space_group_name_H-M   'P 1'
#
loop_
_entity.id
_entity.type
_entity.pdbx_description
1 polymer ?
#
loop_
_entity_poly.entity_id
_entity_poly.type
_entity_poly.pdbx_seq_one_letter_code
_entity_poly.pdbx_strand_id
1 'polypeptide(L)'
;MVWLKNLGIDKDTGDIYVGSSDRRPERSQQVQVFPVRVWGEPFEAISGPEIDSFIISEYVFQEVSFDPVSQIRRGYVWRRMDSQPQNWGHPPRQDARLITFQYQGFLGLLGGKFPSQVMFTFGSQSNFTIGELVHFEPDAIGQELLTIKMRPQFGFLPRIREGVLSAEDQRRVESALDDVVQGFRSSPPASVIDRCRDALTVFLSIELNVTGKDLGYLIKKYDAVKDKRTVVANLGHTVARLHARGKPAETKFPPVSDRQAELAVGAVAEALVSLGWATWSQSAR
;
A
#
# COMPACT_ATOMS: atom_id res chain seq x y z
N MET A 1 22.27 32.25 -2.89
CA MET A 1 20.81 32.34 -3.07
C MET A 1 20.36 31.01 -3.64
N VAL A 2 19.74 30.17 -2.81
CA VAL A 2 19.20 28.87 -3.26
C VAL A 2 17.88 29.17 -3.97
N TRP A 3 17.83 28.88 -5.27
CA TRP A 3 16.64 29.12 -6.09
C TRP A 3 15.66 27.97 -5.83
N LEU A 4 14.74 28.18 -4.89
CA LEU A 4 13.69 27.19 -4.65
C LEU A 4 12.68 27.27 -5.80
N LYS A 5 12.54 26.16 -6.52
CA LYS A 5 11.42 25.97 -7.45
C LYS A 5 10.13 25.82 -6.63
N ASN A 6 9.02 26.18 -7.25
CA ASN A 6 7.65 25.93 -6.83
C ASN A 6 6.98 25.02 -7.86
N LEU A 7 5.89 24.39 -7.46
CA LEU A 7 5.02 23.57 -8.31
C LEU A 7 3.66 24.25 -8.39
N GLY A 8 3.18 24.55 -9.60
CA GLY A 8 1.87 25.14 -9.86
C GLY A 8 0.96 24.13 -10.57
N ILE A 9 -0.31 24.08 -10.18
CA ILE A 9 -1.34 23.28 -10.85
C ILE A 9 -2.46 24.21 -11.33
N ASP A 10 -2.75 24.22 -12.63
CA ASP A 10 -3.89 24.96 -13.21
C ASP A 10 -5.19 24.21 -12.85
N LYS A 11 -6.12 24.89 -12.18
CA LYS A 11 -7.39 24.29 -11.77
C LYS A 11 -8.32 23.98 -12.95
N ASP A 12 -8.21 24.73 -14.03
CA ASP A 12 -9.12 24.59 -15.17
C ASP A 12 -8.66 23.49 -16.11
N THR A 13 -7.34 23.35 -16.30
CA THR A 13 -6.77 22.39 -17.27
C THR A 13 -6.12 21.18 -16.63
N GLY A 14 -5.77 21.25 -15.34
CA GLY A 14 -4.97 20.24 -14.66
C GLY A 14 -3.49 20.25 -15.04
N ASP A 15 -3.04 21.23 -15.85
CA ASP A 15 -1.65 21.35 -16.26
C ASP A 15 -0.74 21.65 -15.07
N ILE A 16 0.44 21.03 -15.07
CA ILE A 16 1.42 21.14 -13.99
C ILE A 16 2.62 21.93 -14.47
N TYR A 17 3.08 22.88 -13.65
CA TYR A 17 4.22 23.74 -13.94
C TYR A 17 5.22 23.64 -12.80
N VAL A 18 6.51 23.52 -13.10
CA VAL A 18 7.56 23.59 -12.08
C VAL A 18 8.49 24.74 -12.44
N GLY A 19 8.58 25.73 -11.55
CA GLY A 19 9.22 27.01 -11.84
C GLY A 19 9.06 28.01 -10.71
N SER A 20 8.95 29.29 -11.02
CA SER A 20 8.57 30.32 -10.05
C SER A 20 7.55 31.27 -10.67
N SER A 21 6.77 31.97 -9.84
CA SER A 21 5.87 33.05 -10.30
C SER A 21 6.61 34.08 -11.15
N ASP A 22 7.86 34.36 -10.79
CA ASP A 22 8.67 35.44 -11.38
C ASP A 22 9.34 35.02 -12.68
N ARG A 23 9.50 33.72 -12.91
CA ARG A 23 10.08 33.16 -14.14
C ARG A 23 9.05 32.31 -14.83
N ARG A 24 8.39 32.93 -15.79
CA ARG A 24 7.31 32.37 -16.61
C ARG A 24 7.67 30.96 -17.09
N PRO A 25 7.09 29.89 -16.53
CA PRO A 25 7.38 28.55 -17.03
C PRO A 25 6.85 28.46 -18.46
N GLU A 26 7.72 28.10 -19.40
CA GLU A 26 7.39 28.16 -20.82
C GLU A 26 6.38 27.09 -21.24
N ARG A 27 6.32 25.96 -20.53
CA ARG A 27 5.49 24.80 -20.84
C ARG A 27 5.06 24.04 -19.59
N SER A 28 3.91 23.38 -19.67
CA SER A 28 3.50 22.40 -18.68
C SER A 28 4.43 21.18 -18.72
N GLN A 29 4.58 20.52 -17.59
CA GLN A 29 5.38 19.31 -17.41
C GLN A 29 4.47 18.09 -17.35
N GLN A 30 4.87 17.04 -18.05
CA GLN A 30 4.24 15.72 -17.93
C GLN A 30 4.83 14.98 -16.73
N VAL A 31 4.44 15.41 -15.54
CA VAL A 31 4.83 14.79 -14.27
C VAL A 31 3.59 14.33 -13.54
N GLN A 32 3.67 13.21 -12.84
CA GLN A 32 2.56 12.74 -12.02
C GLN A 32 2.64 13.39 -10.64
N VAL A 33 1.53 13.97 -10.19
CA VAL A 33 1.44 14.59 -8.87
C VAL A 33 0.28 13.96 -8.10
N PHE A 34 0.58 13.47 -6.91
CA PHE A 34 -0.37 12.78 -6.06
C PHE A 34 -0.57 13.57 -4.77
N PRO A 35 -1.81 13.72 -4.28
CA PRO A 35 -2.04 14.12 -2.90
C PRO A 35 -1.32 13.15 -1.96
N VAL A 36 -0.65 13.70 -0.95
CA VAL A 36 0.11 12.90 0.02
C VAL A 36 -0.13 13.41 1.44
N ARG A 37 -0.11 12.49 2.40
CA ARG A 37 -0.07 12.77 3.83
C ARG A 37 1.10 11.98 4.41
N VAL A 38 1.84 12.59 5.32
CA VAL A 38 3.01 11.97 5.92
C VAL A 38 2.77 11.76 7.41
N TRP A 39 3.19 10.61 7.89
CA TRP A 39 2.96 10.14 9.24
C TRP A 39 4.31 9.88 9.91
N GLY A 40 4.49 10.48 11.09
CA GLY A 40 5.67 10.28 11.91
C GLY A 40 5.63 8.97 12.69
N GLU A 41 4.47 8.33 12.82
CA GLU A 41 4.31 7.06 13.52
C GLU A 41 3.52 6.05 12.67
N PRO A 42 3.96 4.78 12.57
CA PRO A 42 3.37 3.81 11.64
C PRO A 42 1.90 3.48 11.89
N PHE A 43 1.48 3.42 13.16
CA PHE A 43 0.12 3.05 13.54
C PHE A 43 -0.91 4.15 13.23
N GLU A 44 -0.46 5.35 12.90
CA GLU A 44 -1.32 6.50 12.58
C GLU A 44 -1.70 6.54 11.09
N ALA A 45 -1.00 5.79 10.23
CA ALA A 45 -1.23 5.76 8.78
C ALA A 45 -2.50 4.97 8.38
N ILE A 46 -3.64 5.35 8.96
CA ILE A 46 -4.94 4.68 8.81
C ILE A 46 -5.90 5.41 7.86
N SER A 47 -5.48 6.55 7.30
CA SER A 47 -6.30 7.35 6.39
C SER A 47 -5.49 7.97 5.26
N GLY A 48 -6.15 8.17 4.12
CA GLY A 48 -5.61 8.93 3.01
C GLY A 48 -5.60 10.45 3.25
N PRO A 49 -4.93 11.20 2.36
CA PRO A 49 -5.02 12.66 2.31
C PRO A 49 -6.46 13.15 2.15
N GLU A 50 -6.77 14.32 2.71
CA GLU A 50 -8.07 14.97 2.50
C GLU A 50 -8.05 15.70 1.17
N ILE A 51 -9.04 15.37 0.33
CA ILE A 51 -9.28 16.03 -0.95
C ILE A 51 -10.70 16.59 -0.90
N ASP A 52 -10.86 17.87 -1.18
CA ASP A 52 -12.14 18.55 -1.42
C ASP A 52 -12.17 19.02 -2.89
N SER A 53 -13.37 19.14 -3.46
CA SER A 53 -13.65 19.83 -4.74
C SER A 53 -12.81 21.11 -5.03
N PHE A 54 -12.34 21.83 -4.01
CA PHE A 54 -11.48 23.01 -4.16
C PHE A 54 -10.03 22.84 -3.66
N ILE A 55 -9.73 21.77 -2.91
CA ILE A 55 -8.47 21.53 -2.19
C ILE A 55 -7.89 20.16 -2.57
N ILE A 56 -6.74 20.16 -3.24
CA ILE A 56 -6.04 18.93 -3.65
C ILE A 56 -5.49 18.17 -2.41
N SER A 57 -4.75 18.86 -1.53
CA SER A 57 -4.22 18.41 -0.23
C SER A 57 -3.31 19.52 0.32
N GLU A 58 -2.93 19.47 1.61
CA GLU A 58 -1.86 20.32 2.15
C GLU A 58 -0.50 19.99 1.51
N TYR A 59 -0.23 18.70 1.29
CA TYR A 59 0.99 18.22 0.65
C TYR A 59 0.69 17.45 -0.63
N VAL A 60 1.57 17.60 -1.61
CA VAL A 60 1.56 16.79 -2.84
C VAL A 60 2.94 16.18 -3.07
N PHE A 61 2.94 15.00 -3.66
CA PHE A 61 4.12 14.27 -4.07
C PHE A 61 4.25 14.29 -5.59
N GLN A 62 5.33 14.89 -6.09
CA GLN A 62 5.69 14.83 -7.51
C GLN A 62 6.52 13.57 -7.74
N GLU A 63 5.99 12.64 -8.52
CA GLU A 63 6.70 11.42 -8.90
C GLU A 63 7.72 11.71 -10.00
N VAL A 64 8.95 11.24 -9.77
CA VAL A 64 10.05 11.22 -10.73
C VAL A 64 10.12 9.85 -11.42
N SER A 65 9.92 8.77 -10.65
CA SER A 65 9.86 7.42 -11.21
C SER A 65 9.11 6.45 -10.30
N PHE A 66 8.58 5.39 -10.91
CA PHE A 66 7.99 4.25 -10.22
C PHE A 66 8.46 2.94 -10.84
N ASP A 67 9.03 2.06 -10.02
CA ASP A 67 9.34 0.69 -10.38
C ASP A 67 8.23 -0.24 -9.84
N PRO A 68 7.38 -0.80 -10.73
CA PRO A 68 6.28 -1.65 -10.32
C PRO A 68 6.73 -3.02 -9.80
N VAL A 69 7.93 -3.49 -10.14
CA VAL A 69 8.43 -4.80 -9.67
C VAL A 69 8.92 -4.68 -8.23
N SER A 70 9.78 -3.69 -7.98
CA SER A 70 10.28 -3.46 -6.63
C SER A 70 9.32 -2.65 -5.75
N GLN A 71 8.21 -2.12 -6.30
CA GLN A 71 7.26 -1.25 -5.62
C GLN A 71 7.97 -0.01 -5.02
N ILE A 72 8.97 0.51 -5.72
CA ILE A 72 9.72 1.69 -5.31
C ILE A 72 9.21 2.91 -6.07
N ARG A 73 8.83 3.95 -5.33
CA ARG A 73 8.42 5.26 -5.83
C ARG A 73 9.48 6.29 -5.43
N ARG A 74 9.93 7.10 -6.38
CA ARG A 74 10.88 8.21 -6.12
C ARG A 74 10.29 9.54 -6.51
N GLY A 75 10.57 10.58 -5.73
CA GLY A 75 10.02 11.90 -5.98
C GLY A 75 10.21 12.92 -4.87
N TYR A 76 9.54 14.06 -5.01
CA TYR A 76 9.67 15.22 -4.14
C TYR A 76 8.35 15.56 -3.46
N VAL A 77 8.41 16.05 -2.22
CA VAL A 77 7.24 16.55 -1.50
C VAL A 77 7.17 18.07 -1.58
N TRP A 78 5.97 18.56 -1.84
CA TRP A 78 5.67 19.98 -1.94
C TRP A 78 4.56 20.33 -0.96
N ARG A 79 4.69 21.46 -0.28
CA ARG A 79 3.68 21.98 0.64
C ARG A 79 2.91 23.11 -0.01
N ARG A 80 1.60 23.11 0.12
CA ARG A 80 0.74 24.17 -0.39
C ARG A 80 1.14 25.49 0.26
N MET A 81 1.31 26.54 -0.53
CA MET A 81 1.53 27.88 0.03
C MET A 81 0.26 28.39 0.71
N ASP A 82 0.39 29.24 1.72
CA ASP A 82 -0.76 29.79 2.46
C ASP A 82 -1.61 30.74 1.61
N SER A 83 -0.95 31.57 0.80
CA SER A 83 -1.62 32.47 -0.13
C SER A 83 -1.97 31.73 -1.41
N GLN A 84 -3.27 31.59 -1.72
CA GLN A 84 -3.79 30.87 -2.88
C GLN A 84 -5.01 31.57 -3.50
N PRO A 85 -5.22 31.42 -4.81
CA PRO A 85 -4.26 30.96 -5.82
C PRO A 85 -3.16 32.01 -6.07
N GLN A 86 -2.04 31.62 -6.69
CA GLN A 86 -1.00 32.56 -7.12
C GLN A 86 -1.13 32.85 -8.62
N ASN A 87 -0.84 34.08 -9.01
CA ASN A 87 -0.74 34.43 -10.43
C ASN A 87 0.61 33.99 -10.97
N TRP A 88 0.59 33.14 -12.00
CA TRP A 88 1.75 32.72 -12.76
C TRP A 88 1.56 33.16 -14.20
N GLY A 89 2.55 33.82 -14.78
CA GLY A 89 2.55 34.08 -16.21
C GLY A 89 3.07 32.85 -16.96
N HIS A 90 2.27 32.24 -17.85
CA HIS A 90 2.76 31.18 -18.73
C HIS A 90 2.03 31.19 -20.09
N PRO A 91 2.65 30.81 -21.21
CA PRO A 91 1.90 30.69 -22.47
C PRO A 91 0.80 29.62 -22.37
N PRO A 92 -0.40 29.83 -22.95
CA PRO A 92 -0.91 31.04 -23.59
C PRO A 92 -1.58 32.05 -22.62
N ARG A 93 -1.70 31.73 -21.33
CA ARG A 93 -2.39 32.54 -20.31
C ARG A 93 -1.41 33.44 -19.54
N GLN A 94 -1.37 34.72 -19.90
CA GLN A 94 -0.45 35.68 -19.26
C GLN A 94 -0.69 35.87 -17.76
N ASP A 95 -1.89 35.54 -17.25
CA ASP A 95 -2.28 35.65 -15.83
C ASP A 95 -3.05 34.40 -15.37
N ALA A 96 -2.42 33.23 -15.42
CA ALA A 96 -3.06 32.01 -14.92
C ALA A 96 -3.02 31.96 -13.39
N ARG A 97 -4.14 31.54 -12.78
CA ARG A 97 -4.25 31.36 -11.33
C ARG A 97 -3.96 29.91 -10.99
N LEU A 98 -2.75 29.64 -10.50
CA LEU A 98 -2.32 28.28 -10.17
C LEU A 98 -2.42 28.03 -8.66
N ILE A 99 -2.83 26.81 -8.28
CA ILE A 99 -2.57 26.33 -6.92
C ILE A 99 -1.08 26.10 -6.81
N THR A 100 -0.43 26.83 -5.91
CA THR A 100 1.03 26.80 -5.81
C THR A 100 1.52 26.06 -4.59
N PHE A 101 2.51 25.21 -4.79
CA PHE A 101 3.20 24.48 -3.75
C PHE A 101 4.66 24.91 -3.75
N GLN A 102 5.21 25.09 -2.56
CA GLN A 102 6.62 25.35 -2.34
C GLN A 102 7.33 24.06 -1.93
N TYR A 103 8.61 23.97 -2.27
CA TYR A 103 9.43 22.85 -1.81
C TYR A 103 9.40 22.77 -0.27
N GLN A 104 9.17 21.57 0.24
CA GLN A 104 9.18 21.29 1.67
C GLN A 104 10.34 20.34 1.98
N GLY A 105 11.32 20.83 2.73
CA GLY A 105 12.37 19.98 3.28
C GLY A 105 11.75 18.92 4.20
N PHE A 106 12.22 17.68 4.05
CA PHE A 106 11.74 16.49 4.72
C PHE A 106 11.89 16.58 6.24
N LEU A 107 13.02 17.12 6.73
CA LEU A 107 13.20 17.42 8.16
C LEU A 107 12.16 18.41 8.69
N GLY A 108 11.83 19.44 7.90
CA GLY A 108 10.82 20.44 8.24
C GLY A 108 9.42 19.84 8.27
N LEU A 109 9.18 18.82 7.45
CA LEU A 109 7.90 18.13 7.38
C LEU A 109 7.60 17.33 8.67
N LEU A 110 8.64 16.79 9.32
CA LEU A 110 8.54 15.98 10.53
C LEU A 110 8.68 16.80 11.83
N GLY A 111 8.65 18.14 11.75
CA GLY A 111 8.82 19.00 12.92
C GLY A 111 10.21 18.93 13.55
N GLY A 112 11.24 18.57 12.77
CA GLY A 112 12.65 18.59 13.21
C GLY A 112 13.12 17.38 14.02
N LYS A 113 12.27 16.37 14.25
CA LYS A 113 12.67 15.07 14.82
C LYS A 113 12.55 13.99 13.77
N PHE A 114 13.55 13.12 13.69
CA PHE A 114 13.46 11.91 12.88
C PHE A 114 12.78 10.81 13.70
N PRO A 115 11.55 10.41 13.36
CA PRO A 115 10.97 9.22 13.96
C PRO A 115 11.72 7.98 13.45
N SER A 116 11.55 6.87 14.15
CA SER A 116 12.17 5.59 13.80
C SER A 116 11.68 5.05 12.45
N GLN A 117 10.48 5.45 12.03
CA GLN A 117 9.86 5.04 10.78
C GLN A 117 8.94 6.16 10.28
N VAL A 118 8.99 6.47 8.98
CA VAL A 118 8.12 7.47 8.34
C VAL A 118 7.25 6.78 7.31
N MET A 119 5.93 7.00 7.42
CA MET A 119 4.94 6.43 6.51
C MET A 119 4.30 7.53 5.66
N PHE A 120 3.86 7.17 4.47
CA PHE A 120 3.16 8.03 3.53
C PHE A 120 1.84 7.38 3.15
N THR A 121 0.79 8.20 3.06
CA THR A 121 -0.45 7.81 2.38
C THR A 121 -0.68 8.67 1.14
N PHE A 122 -1.01 8.03 0.02
CA PHE A 122 -1.18 8.70 -1.30
C PHE A 122 -2.61 8.55 -1.79
N GLY A 123 -3.17 9.54 -2.47
CA GLY A 123 -4.54 9.45 -3.00
C GLY A 123 -5.54 10.19 -2.12
N SER A 124 -6.67 9.55 -1.78
CA SER A 124 -7.80 10.17 -1.07
C SER A 124 -8.17 9.41 0.20
N GLN A 125 -8.97 10.01 1.09
CA GLN A 125 -9.41 9.35 2.33
C GLN A 125 -9.99 7.93 2.12
N SER A 126 -10.77 7.72 1.06
CA SER A 126 -11.43 6.44 0.78
C SER A 126 -10.66 5.51 -0.15
N ASN A 127 -9.65 6.02 -0.85
CA ASN A 127 -8.83 5.24 -1.78
C ASN A 127 -7.40 5.76 -1.69
N PHE A 128 -6.60 5.11 -0.85
CA PHE A 128 -5.23 5.53 -0.62
C PHE A 128 -4.22 4.40 -0.65
N THR A 129 -3.08 4.75 -1.23
CA THR A 129 -1.70 4.26 -1.14
C THR A 129 -1.10 4.17 0.26
N ILE A 130 -0.30 3.17 0.65
CA ILE A 130 0.57 3.25 1.85
C ILE A 130 1.99 2.98 1.38
N GLY A 131 2.94 3.80 1.79
CA GLY A 131 4.36 3.59 1.54
C GLY A 131 5.21 3.94 2.76
N GLU A 132 6.39 3.35 2.84
CA GLU A 132 7.38 3.58 3.89
C GLU A 132 8.60 4.29 3.30
N LEU A 133 9.12 5.30 4.00
CA LEU A 133 10.40 5.89 3.62
C LEU A 133 11.51 4.86 3.74
N VAL A 134 12.22 4.62 2.65
CA VAL A 134 13.46 3.80 2.67
C VAL A 134 14.67 4.69 2.82
N HIS A 135 14.71 5.76 2.04
CA HIS A 135 15.87 6.62 1.89
C HIS A 135 15.46 8.01 1.39
N PHE A 136 16.31 9.00 1.66
CA PHE A 136 16.23 10.31 1.02
C PHE A 136 17.65 10.85 0.82
N GLU A 137 17.85 11.57 -0.28
CA GLU A 137 19.13 12.18 -0.63
C GLU A 137 18.89 13.57 -1.23
N PRO A 138 19.71 14.58 -0.91
CA PRO A 138 19.63 15.88 -1.57
C PRO A 138 20.15 15.76 -3.02
N ASP A 139 19.44 16.39 -3.95
CA ASP A 139 19.89 16.57 -5.32
C ASP A 139 20.91 17.72 -5.45
N ALA A 140 21.33 18.03 -6.68
CA ALA A 140 22.34 19.06 -6.97
C ALA A 140 21.95 20.48 -6.50
N ILE A 141 20.67 20.75 -6.25
CA ILE A 141 20.18 22.03 -5.75
C ILE A 141 19.70 21.97 -4.29
N GLY A 142 19.92 20.83 -3.62
CA GLY A 142 19.57 20.61 -2.22
C GLY A 142 18.11 20.23 -1.98
N GLN A 143 17.36 19.85 -3.02
CA GLN A 143 16.03 19.29 -2.85
C GLN A 143 16.13 17.80 -2.54
N GLU A 144 15.46 17.34 -1.50
CA GLU A 144 15.53 15.96 -1.02
C GLU A 144 14.64 15.06 -1.90
N LEU A 145 15.30 14.20 -2.67
CA LEU A 145 14.66 13.14 -3.44
C LEU A 145 14.35 11.97 -2.51
N LEU A 146 13.07 11.70 -2.30
CA LEU A 146 12.60 10.63 -1.45
C LEU A 146 12.55 9.31 -2.23
N THR A 147 12.90 8.22 -1.58
CA THR A 147 12.72 6.84 -2.05
C THR A 147 11.78 6.11 -1.10
N ILE A 148 10.61 5.74 -1.61
CA ILE A 148 9.48 5.23 -0.84
C ILE A 148 9.17 3.82 -1.32
N LYS A 149 9.14 2.86 -0.40
CA LYS A 149 8.68 1.49 -0.66
C LYS A 149 7.18 1.45 -0.45
N MET A 150 6.44 1.26 -1.53
CA MET A 150 5.00 1.06 -1.45
C MET A 150 4.71 -0.27 -0.78
N ARG A 151 3.81 -0.26 0.21
CA ARG A 151 3.25 -1.49 0.75
C ARG A 151 2.30 -2.08 -0.28
N PRO A 152 2.36 -3.40 -0.55
CA PRO A 152 1.34 -4.05 -1.35
C PRO A 152 0.00 -3.77 -0.69
N GLN A 153 -0.88 -3.03 -1.38
CA GLN A 153 -2.21 -2.72 -0.85
C GLN A 153 -3.22 -3.82 -1.10
N PHE A 154 -2.93 -4.57 -2.14
CA PHE A 154 -3.55 -5.82 -2.45
C PHE A 154 -2.48 -6.83 -2.11
N GLY A 155 -2.67 -7.61 -1.05
CA GLY A 155 -1.92 -8.85 -0.94
C GLY A 155 -2.04 -9.54 -2.29
N PHE A 156 -0.91 -9.89 -2.92
CA PHE A 156 -0.94 -10.55 -4.21
C PHE A 156 -1.64 -11.90 -3.98
N LEU A 157 -2.93 -11.97 -4.28
CA LEU A 157 -3.65 -13.23 -4.33
C LEU A 157 -3.54 -13.76 -5.76
N PRO A 158 -3.17 -15.02 -5.96
CA PRO A 158 -3.03 -15.61 -7.28
C PRO A 158 -4.41 -15.73 -7.95
N ARG A 159 -4.44 -15.78 -9.27
CA ARG A 159 -5.71 -16.00 -10.01
C ARG A 159 -6.12 -17.46 -9.87
N ILE A 160 -7.34 -17.71 -9.40
CA ILE A 160 -7.94 -19.04 -9.36
C ILE A 160 -8.11 -19.56 -10.79
N ARG A 161 -7.71 -20.81 -11.03
CA ARG A 161 -7.87 -21.46 -12.34
C ARG A 161 -9.33 -21.83 -12.57
N GLU A 162 -9.80 -21.67 -13.79
CA GLU A 162 -11.17 -22.05 -14.14
C GLU A 162 -11.31 -23.58 -14.17
N GLY A 163 -12.41 -24.09 -13.59
CA GLY A 163 -12.77 -25.52 -13.66
C GLY A 163 -12.00 -26.47 -12.72
N VAL A 164 -11.12 -25.96 -11.84
CA VAL A 164 -10.41 -26.79 -10.84
C VAL A 164 -11.23 -27.02 -9.56
N LEU A 165 -12.26 -26.22 -9.33
CA LEU A 165 -13.18 -26.32 -8.19
C LEU A 165 -14.62 -26.47 -8.68
N SER A 166 -15.48 -27.06 -7.85
CA SER A 166 -16.93 -27.02 -8.08
C SER A 166 -17.44 -25.57 -8.01
N ALA A 167 -18.58 -25.27 -8.63
CA ALA A 167 -19.13 -23.91 -8.58
C ALA A 167 -19.47 -23.46 -7.15
N GLU A 168 -19.79 -24.40 -6.25
CA GLU A 168 -20.01 -24.12 -4.84
C GLU A 168 -18.70 -23.83 -4.10
N ASP A 169 -17.69 -24.67 -4.29
CA ASP A 169 -16.39 -24.48 -3.63
C ASP A 169 -15.66 -23.24 -4.15
N GLN A 170 -15.81 -22.92 -5.43
CA GLN A 170 -15.28 -21.68 -6.01
C GLN A 170 -15.86 -20.45 -5.29
N ARG A 171 -17.18 -20.38 -5.10
CA ARG A 171 -17.81 -19.27 -4.36
C ARG A 171 -17.31 -19.18 -2.91
N ARG A 172 -17.10 -20.33 -2.26
CA ARG A 172 -16.58 -20.36 -0.88
C ARG A 172 -15.14 -19.85 -0.79
N VAL A 173 -14.29 -20.23 -1.75
CA VAL A 173 -12.92 -19.74 -1.84
C VAL A 173 -12.90 -18.24 -2.16
N GLU A 174 -13.67 -17.79 -3.14
CA GLU A 174 -13.77 -16.37 -3.50
C GLU A 174 -14.25 -15.51 -2.31
N SER A 175 -15.31 -15.94 -1.62
CA SER A 175 -15.80 -15.25 -0.41
C SER A 175 -14.73 -15.16 0.68
N ALA A 176 -13.99 -16.25 0.94
CA ALA A 176 -12.93 -16.24 1.95
C ALA A 176 -11.74 -15.33 1.54
N LEU A 177 -11.46 -15.22 0.25
CA LEU A 177 -10.44 -14.32 -0.27
C LEU A 177 -10.89 -12.85 -0.19
N ASP A 178 -12.15 -12.56 -0.51
CA ASP A 178 -12.71 -11.22 -0.38
C ASP A 178 -12.65 -10.74 1.08
N ASP A 179 -12.95 -11.61 2.04
CA ASP A 179 -12.81 -11.31 3.46
C ASP A 179 -11.34 -10.97 3.82
N VAL A 180 -10.37 -11.75 3.34
CA VAL A 180 -8.94 -11.48 3.55
C VAL A 180 -8.54 -10.14 2.94
N VAL A 181 -8.98 -9.83 1.72
CA VAL A 181 -8.69 -8.57 1.04
C VAL A 181 -9.28 -7.39 1.80
N GLN A 182 -10.55 -7.48 2.20
CA GLN A 182 -11.22 -6.44 2.96
C GLN A 182 -10.54 -6.23 4.32
N GLY A 183 -10.22 -7.32 5.01
CA GLY A 183 -9.51 -7.28 6.28
C GLY A 183 -8.14 -6.62 6.18
N PHE A 184 -7.35 -7.00 5.18
CA PHE A 184 -6.00 -6.49 4.97
C PHE A 184 -5.97 -4.97 4.72
N ARG A 185 -7.01 -4.40 4.09
CA ARG A 185 -7.09 -2.96 3.82
C ARG A 185 -7.37 -2.10 5.04
N SER A 186 -8.16 -2.59 5.99
CA SER A 186 -8.78 -1.72 7.01
C SER A 186 -8.77 -2.27 8.43
N SER A 187 -8.16 -3.43 8.67
CA SER A 187 -8.17 -4.08 9.99
C SER A 187 -6.78 -4.13 10.64
N PRO A 188 -6.71 -4.15 11.99
CA PRO A 188 -5.45 -4.38 12.69
C PRO A 188 -4.82 -5.74 12.36
N PRO A 189 -3.49 -5.93 12.53
CA PRO A 189 -2.77 -7.14 12.14
C PRO A 189 -3.38 -8.45 12.66
N ALA A 190 -3.77 -8.49 13.93
CA ALA A 190 -4.38 -9.68 14.54
C ALA A 190 -5.67 -10.11 13.81
N SER A 191 -6.44 -9.13 13.36
CA SER A 191 -7.71 -9.33 12.65
C SER A 191 -7.49 -9.78 11.21
N VAL A 192 -6.42 -9.33 10.55
CA VAL A 192 -6.00 -9.86 9.23
C VAL A 192 -5.59 -11.32 9.35
N ILE A 193 -4.77 -11.64 10.35
CA ILE A 193 -4.25 -13.00 10.59
C ILE A 193 -5.40 -13.98 10.89
N ASP A 194 -6.43 -13.55 11.62
CA ASP A 194 -7.63 -14.36 11.87
C ASP A 194 -8.39 -14.68 10.58
N ARG A 195 -8.59 -13.70 9.70
CA ARG A 195 -9.21 -13.95 8.39
C ARG A 195 -8.36 -14.86 7.50
N CYS A 196 -7.03 -14.73 7.56
CA CYS A 196 -6.13 -15.66 6.85
C CYS A 196 -6.26 -17.10 7.38
N ARG A 197 -6.43 -17.27 8.69
CA ARG A 197 -6.70 -18.57 9.31
C ARG A 197 -8.02 -19.16 8.80
N ASP A 198 -9.05 -18.33 8.68
CA ASP A 198 -10.36 -18.77 8.18
C ASP A 198 -10.32 -19.17 6.72
N ALA A 199 -9.61 -18.40 5.87
CA ALA A 199 -9.39 -18.78 4.48
C ALA A 199 -8.67 -20.14 4.35
N LEU A 200 -7.59 -20.36 5.11
CA LEU A 200 -6.89 -21.65 5.10
C LEU A 200 -7.76 -22.80 5.63
N THR A 201 -8.67 -22.50 6.57
CA THR A 201 -9.66 -23.48 7.05
C THR A 201 -10.59 -23.90 5.92
N VAL A 202 -11.12 -22.93 5.15
CA VAL A 202 -11.95 -23.20 3.96
C VAL A 202 -11.19 -24.06 2.96
N PHE A 203 -9.94 -23.72 2.65
CA PHE A 203 -9.15 -24.45 1.64
C PHE A 203 -8.92 -25.90 2.06
N LEU A 204 -8.42 -26.14 3.27
CA LEU A 204 -8.18 -27.50 3.73
C LEU A 204 -9.47 -28.29 3.94
N SER A 205 -10.58 -27.63 4.31
CA SER A 205 -11.89 -28.27 4.38
C SER A 205 -12.35 -28.80 3.02
N ILE A 206 -12.14 -28.03 1.95
CA ILE A 206 -12.48 -28.43 0.58
C ILE A 206 -11.56 -29.59 0.13
N GLU A 207 -10.24 -29.41 0.22
CA GLU A 207 -9.26 -30.42 -0.23
C GLU A 207 -9.40 -31.77 0.50
N LEU A 208 -9.77 -31.74 1.79
CA LEU A 208 -9.96 -32.96 2.59
C LEU A 208 -11.40 -33.49 2.59
N ASN A 209 -12.34 -32.76 1.98
CA ASN A 209 -13.78 -33.00 2.06
C ASN A 209 -14.26 -33.17 3.53
N VAL A 210 -13.92 -32.20 4.38
CA VAL A 210 -14.27 -32.16 5.82
C VAL A 210 -14.85 -30.81 6.20
N THR A 211 -15.98 -30.81 6.91
CA THR A 211 -16.64 -29.60 7.40
C THR A 211 -16.63 -29.49 8.92
N GLY A 212 -16.80 -28.27 9.44
CA GLY A 212 -17.00 -28.02 10.88
C GLY A 212 -15.78 -28.30 11.76
N LYS A 213 -14.56 -28.26 11.21
CA LYS A 213 -13.31 -28.47 11.94
C LYS A 213 -12.43 -27.23 11.87
N ASP A 214 -11.63 -27.02 12.92
CA ASP A 214 -10.67 -25.93 12.98
C ASP A 214 -9.43 -26.21 12.12
N LEU A 215 -8.67 -25.15 11.83
CA LEU A 215 -7.44 -25.21 11.05
C LEU A 215 -6.42 -26.21 11.61
N GLY A 216 -6.27 -26.29 12.93
CA GLY A 216 -5.29 -27.18 13.57
C GLY A 216 -5.61 -28.66 13.36
N TYR A 217 -6.90 -29.03 13.40
CA TYR A 217 -7.35 -30.37 13.02
C TYR A 217 -7.09 -30.66 11.54
N LEU A 218 -7.45 -29.71 10.66
CA LEU A 218 -7.32 -29.88 9.22
C LEU A 218 -5.87 -30.03 8.78
N ILE A 219 -4.93 -29.26 9.35
CA ILE A 219 -3.50 -29.40 9.06
C ILE A 219 -3.00 -30.80 9.43
N LYS A 220 -3.33 -31.30 10.63
CA LYS A 220 -2.93 -32.65 11.07
C LYS A 220 -3.48 -33.74 10.15
N LYS A 221 -4.73 -33.59 9.71
CA LYS A 221 -5.34 -34.54 8.77
C LYS A 221 -4.68 -34.44 7.39
N TYR A 222 -4.35 -33.24 6.93
CA TYR A 222 -3.66 -33.03 5.67
C TYR A 222 -2.28 -33.70 5.64
N ASP A 223 -1.47 -33.51 6.70
CA ASP A 223 -0.16 -34.16 6.86
C ASP A 223 -0.23 -35.69 7.01
N ALA A 224 -1.38 -36.22 7.42
CA ALA A 224 -1.58 -37.66 7.50
C ALA A 224 -1.93 -38.28 6.13
N VAL A 225 -2.54 -37.50 5.23
CA VAL A 225 -3.01 -37.96 3.92
C VAL A 225 -1.98 -37.69 2.81
N LYS A 226 -1.35 -36.52 2.82
CA LYS A 226 -0.28 -36.13 1.90
C LYS A 226 1.02 -36.26 2.69
N ASP A 227 2.06 -36.87 2.11
CA ASP A 227 3.34 -37.13 2.78
C ASP A 227 3.78 -36.04 3.77
N LYS A 228 4.35 -36.46 4.91
CA LYS A 228 4.82 -35.55 5.95
C LYS A 228 5.75 -34.50 5.33
N ARG A 229 5.39 -33.20 5.45
CA ARG A 229 6.12 -31.98 5.03
C ARG A 229 5.67 -31.38 3.68
N THR A 230 4.38 -31.05 3.58
CA THR A 230 3.90 -30.20 2.47
C THR A 230 4.09 -28.71 2.77
N VAL A 231 4.25 -27.90 1.73
CA VAL A 231 4.27 -26.43 1.85
C VAL A 231 2.97 -25.94 2.48
N VAL A 232 1.82 -26.47 2.04
CA VAL A 232 0.48 -26.12 2.55
C VAL A 232 0.37 -26.32 4.07
N ALA A 233 0.80 -27.47 4.61
CA ALA A 233 0.75 -27.73 6.04
C ALA A 233 1.66 -26.79 6.84
N ASN A 234 2.87 -26.50 6.35
CA ASN A 234 3.80 -25.58 7.00
C ASN A 234 3.26 -24.14 7.03
N LEU A 235 2.63 -23.70 5.93
CA LEU A 235 1.96 -22.40 5.86
C LEU A 235 0.77 -22.34 6.82
N GLY A 236 -0.05 -23.39 6.87
CA GLY A 236 -1.11 -23.55 7.85
C GLY A 236 -0.61 -23.44 9.29
N HIS A 237 0.45 -24.16 9.64
CA HIS A 237 1.07 -24.08 10.97
C HIS A 237 1.61 -22.68 11.28
N THR A 238 2.17 -22.00 10.29
CA THR A 238 2.69 -20.63 10.45
C THR A 238 1.56 -19.68 10.82
N VAL A 239 0.46 -19.68 10.05
CA VAL A 239 -0.70 -18.81 10.32
C VAL A 239 -1.37 -19.17 11.64
N ALA A 240 -1.54 -20.46 11.95
CA ALA A 240 -2.11 -20.90 13.22
C ALA A 240 -1.31 -20.41 14.44
N ARG A 241 0.03 -20.42 14.36
CA ARG A 241 0.91 -19.90 15.42
C ARG A 241 0.83 -18.38 15.53
N LEU A 242 0.78 -17.67 14.41
CA LEU A 242 0.59 -16.21 14.41
C LEU A 242 -0.76 -15.81 15.01
N HIS A 243 -1.83 -16.53 14.66
CA HIS A 243 -3.16 -16.32 15.22
C HIS A 243 -3.18 -16.54 16.74
N ALA A 244 -2.54 -17.60 17.23
CA ALA A 244 -2.42 -17.86 18.67
C ALA A 244 -1.71 -16.71 19.40
N ARG A 245 -0.62 -16.18 18.84
CA ARG A 245 0.12 -15.02 19.39
C ARG A 245 -0.70 -13.73 19.45
N GLY A 246 -1.71 -13.58 18.59
CA GLY A 246 -2.61 -12.42 18.62
C GLY A 246 -3.60 -12.45 19.79
N LYS A 247 -3.70 -13.56 20.54
CA LYS A 247 -4.62 -13.70 21.67
C LYS A 247 -4.04 -13.03 22.92
N PRO A 248 -4.85 -12.30 23.71
CA PRO A 248 -4.41 -11.61 24.93
C PRO A 248 -3.72 -12.52 25.97
N ALA A 249 -3.98 -13.83 25.93
CA ALA A 249 -3.40 -14.81 26.85
C ALA A 249 -1.92 -15.15 26.57
N GLU A 250 -1.40 -14.84 25.38
CA GLU A 250 -0.04 -15.19 24.95
C GLU A 250 0.92 -13.98 25.09
N THR A 251 1.02 -13.42 26.30
CA THR A 251 1.76 -12.17 26.62
C THR A 251 3.28 -12.28 26.56
N LYS A 252 3.83 -13.47 26.28
CA LYS A 252 5.29 -13.72 26.27
C LYS A 252 5.99 -13.25 25.00
N PHE A 253 5.23 -12.79 24.01
CA PHE A 253 5.76 -12.34 22.73
C PHE A 253 5.35 -10.90 22.44
N PRO A 254 6.12 -10.16 21.63
CA PRO A 254 5.67 -8.89 21.11
C PRO A 254 4.32 -9.03 20.37
N PRO A 255 3.48 -7.98 20.38
CA PRO A 255 2.26 -7.93 19.59
C PRO A 255 2.52 -8.28 18.13
N VAL A 256 1.52 -8.86 17.48
CA VAL A 256 1.62 -9.18 16.06
C VAL A 256 1.74 -7.90 15.22
N SER A 257 2.70 -7.87 14.30
CA SER A 257 2.99 -6.71 13.46
C SER A 257 2.37 -6.81 12.07
N ASP A 258 2.32 -5.68 11.36
CA ASP A 258 1.89 -5.63 9.95
C ASP A 258 2.67 -6.61 9.07
N ARG A 259 3.99 -6.75 9.28
CA ARG A 259 4.83 -7.71 8.53
C ARG A 259 4.39 -9.15 8.73
N GLN A 260 3.87 -9.49 9.92
CA GLN A 260 3.34 -10.83 10.19
C GLN A 260 1.96 -11.03 9.57
N ALA A 261 1.16 -9.96 9.47
CA ALA A 261 -0.09 -9.99 8.71
C ALA A 261 0.19 -10.17 7.20
N GLU A 262 1.15 -9.44 6.62
CA GLU A 262 1.60 -9.61 5.24
C GLU A 262 2.10 -11.04 4.98
N LEU A 263 2.88 -11.61 5.90
CA LEU A 263 3.32 -13.01 5.82
C LEU A 263 2.13 -13.98 5.82
N ALA A 264 1.10 -13.74 6.63
CA ALA A 264 -0.10 -14.57 6.68
C ALA A 264 -0.90 -14.50 5.36
N VAL A 265 -1.01 -13.31 4.77
CA VAL A 265 -1.65 -13.14 3.44
C VAL A 265 -0.84 -13.86 2.36
N GLY A 266 0.49 -13.73 2.39
CA GLY A 266 1.38 -14.50 1.50
C GLY A 266 1.22 -16.02 1.67
N ALA A 267 0.99 -16.50 2.89
CA ALA A 267 0.73 -17.91 3.16
C ALA A 267 -0.61 -18.40 2.57
N VAL A 268 -1.67 -17.58 2.62
CA VAL A 268 -2.95 -17.87 1.94
C VAL A 268 -2.74 -18.00 0.43
N ALA A 269 -2.03 -17.04 -0.14
CA ALA A 269 -1.75 -16.98 -1.56
C ALA A 269 -0.95 -18.21 -2.04
N GLU A 270 0.14 -18.53 -1.34
CA GLU A 270 1.01 -19.66 -1.69
C GLU A 270 0.31 -21.01 -1.45
N ALA A 271 -0.57 -21.11 -0.46
CA ALA A 271 -1.36 -22.32 -0.25
C ALA A 271 -2.26 -22.63 -1.45
N LEU A 272 -2.94 -21.62 -2.04
CA LEU A 272 -3.75 -21.80 -3.25
C LEU A 272 -2.94 -22.32 -4.45
N VAL A 273 -1.73 -21.79 -4.63
CA VAL A 273 -0.83 -22.24 -5.71
C VAL A 273 -0.33 -23.65 -5.45
N SER A 274 0.08 -23.95 -4.21
CA SER A 274 0.56 -25.26 -3.79
C SER A 274 -0.52 -26.35 -3.87
N LEU A 275 -1.81 -25.98 -3.71
CA LEU A 275 -2.96 -26.87 -3.95
C LEU A 275 -3.26 -27.06 -5.44
N GLY A 276 -2.60 -26.32 -6.33
CA GLY A 276 -2.82 -26.35 -7.77
C GLY A 276 -4.08 -25.60 -8.22
N TRP A 277 -4.72 -24.84 -7.32
CA TRP A 277 -5.96 -24.13 -7.59
C TRP A 277 -5.74 -22.77 -8.23
N ALA A 278 -4.55 -22.19 -8.10
CA ALA A 278 -4.26 -20.86 -8.59
C ALA A 278 -2.89 -20.76 -9.30
N THR A 279 -2.64 -19.63 -9.96
CA THR A 279 -1.37 -19.31 -10.61
C THR A 279 -0.99 -17.86 -10.40
N TRP A 280 0.32 -17.62 -10.23
CA TRP A 280 0.92 -16.29 -10.15
C TRP A 280 1.03 -15.62 -11.54
N SER A 281 1.13 -16.41 -12.61
CA SER A 281 1.23 -15.90 -13.98
C SER A 281 -0.06 -16.10 -14.76
N GLN A 282 -0.40 -15.13 -15.62
CA GLN A 282 -1.17 -15.42 -16.81
C GLN A 282 -0.27 -16.27 -17.71
N SER A 283 -0.50 -17.58 -17.78
CA SER A 283 -0.02 -18.31 -18.94
C SER A 283 -0.74 -17.70 -20.14
N ALA A 284 0.02 -16.92 -20.93
CA ALA A 284 -0.43 -16.46 -22.22
C ALA A 284 -0.94 -17.68 -23.00
N ARG A 285 -2.23 -17.64 -23.35
CA ARG A 285 -2.72 -18.37 -24.51
C ARG A 285 -2.62 -17.43 -25.69
#